data_AF-A0A7X7HTF1-F1
#
_entry.id   AF-A0A7X7HTF1-F1
#
_cell.length_a   1.000
_cell.length_b   1.000
_cell.length_c   1.000
_cell.angle_alpha   90.00
_cell.angle_beta   90.00
_cell.angle_gamma   90.00
#
_symmetry.space_group_name_H-M   'P 1'
#
loop_
_entity.id
_entity.type
_entity.pdbx_description
1 polymer ?
#
loop_
_entity_poly.entity_id
_entity_poly.type
_entity_poly.pdbx_seq_one_letter_code
_entity_poly.pdbx_strand_id
1 'polypeptide(L)'
;NLDRWGIRPREIGGLIGIVTMPLLHDGFGHLISNTIPFVIMGSLIAASGLARYALVTLIITAVAGVGTWLTGPGHSLHLGASALVFGYLTYLLARGFFERKPGYILMGLVVLFLYGGVLWGVLPRPGISWQGHVFGALGGVVAARVVHAEAVARRQARAATM
;
A
#
# COMPACT_ATOMS: atom_id res chain seq x y z
N ASN A 1 -18.28 -7.48 17.60
CA ASN A 1 -16.99 -7.58 16.90
C ASN A 1 -16.95 -6.52 15.77
N LEU A 2 -15.91 -5.66 15.73
CA LEU A 2 -15.71 -4.62 14.72
C LEU A 2 -15.20 -5.18 13.38
N ASP A 3 -14.66 -6.40 13.37
CA ASP A 3 -14.08 -7.05 12.18
C ASP A 3 -15.08 -7.18 11.03
N ARG A 4 -16.38 -7.16 11.33
CA ARG A 4 -17.47 -7.16 10.33
C ARG A 4 -17.39 -6.01 9.32
N TRP A 5 -16.58 -4.99 9.59
CA TRP A 5 -16.30 -3.86 8.71
C TRP A 5 -15.08 -4.08 7.80
N GLY A 6 -14.52 -5.29 7.75
CA GLY A 6 -13.50 -5.67 6.76
C GLY A 6 -14.09 -5.85 5.35
N ILE A 7 -13.23 -6.16 4.39
CA ILE A 7 -13.67 -6.45 3.02
C ILE A 7 -14.33 -7.82 3.00
N ARG A 8 -15.58 -7.86 2.55
CA ARG A 8 -16.28 -9.07 2.11
C ARG A 8 -16.33 -9.09 0.58
N PRO A 9 -15.59 -10.00 -0.08
CA PRO A 9 -15.47 -10.00 -1.54
C PRO A 9 -16.81 -10.14 -2.23
N ARG A 10 -17.06 -9.29 -3.24
CA ARG A 10 -18.27 -9.26 -4.09
C ARG A 10 -19.60 -9.04 -3.36
N GLU A 11 -19.56 -8.61 -2.10
CA GLU A 11 -20.75 -8.18 -1.36
C GLU A 11 -20.82 -6.65 -1.31
N ILE A 12 -21.99 -6.07 -1.61
CA ILE A 12 -22.20 -4.59 -1.57
C ILE A 12 -21.84 -4.04 -0.19
N GLY A 13 -22.30 -4.69 0.88
CA GLY A 13 -21.99 -4.28 2.25
C GLY A 13 -20.52 -4.45 2.64
N GLY A 14 -19.72 -5.15 1.83
CA GLY A 14 -18.28 -5.32 2.02
C GLY A 14 -17.43 -4.19 1.43
N LEU A 15 -18.02 -3.29 0.64
CA LEU A 15 -17.31 -2.17 0.00
C LEU A 15 -16.77 -1.16 1.02
N ILE A 16 -17.46 -0.96 2.13
CA ILE A 16 -16.96 -0.10 3.23
C ILE A 16 -15.58 -0.56 3.72
N GLY A 17 -15.36 -1.88 3.66
CA GLY A 17 -14.09 -2.54 3.97
C GLY A 17 -12.91 -2.02 3.18
N ILE A 18 -13.11 -1.45 1.98
CA ILE A 18 -12.02 -0.87 1.18
C ILE A 18 -11.26 0.18 2.01
N VAL A 19 -11.99 1.02 2.74
CA VAL A 19 -11.42 2.11 3.54
C VAL A 19 -11.09 1.65 4.95
N THR A 20 -11.92 0.79 5.54
CA THR A 20 -11.81 0.41 6.96
C THR A 20 -10.89 -0.78 7.22
N MET A 21 -10.67 -1.68 6.25
CA MET A 21 -9.83 -2.88 6.45
C MET A 21 -8.45 -2.59 7.04
N PRO A 22 -7.72 -1.50 6.68
CA PRO A 22 -6.38 -1.29 7.21
C PRO A 22 -6.36 -0.99 8.72
N LEU A 23 -7.51 -0.64 9.31
CA LEU A 23 -7.65 -0.32 10.72
C LEU A 23 -8.07 -1.53 11.56
N LEU A 24 -8.50 -2.62 10.93
CA LEU A 24 -9.02 -3.81 11.59
C LEU A 24 -7.95 -4.90 11.61
N HIS A 25 -7.78 -5.59 12.73
CA HIS A 25 -6.74 -6.61 12.89
C HIS A 25 -7.27 -7.78 13.73
N ASP A 26 -6.95 -9.00 13.30
CA ASP A 26 -7.32 -10.23 14.00
C ASP A 26 -6.30 -10.51 15.12
N GLY A 27 -6.58 -9.95 16.29
CA GLY A 27 -5.74 -10.08 17.47
C GLY A 27 -4.49 -9.19 17.48
N PHE A 28 -3.85 -9.14 18.64
CA PHE A 28 -2.72 -8.24 18.90
C PHE A 28 -1.46 -8.59 18.09
N GLY A 29 -1.21 -9.89 17.86
CA GLY A 29 -0.08 -10.34 17.05
C GLY A 29 -0.15 -9.84 15.60
N HIS A 30 -1.35 -9.92 15.00
CA HIS A 30 -1.58 -9.38 13.66
C HIS A 30 -1.37 -7.87 13.64
N LEU A 31 -1.94 -7.14 14.61
CA LEU A 31 -1.76 -5.70 14.76
C LEU A 31 -0.28 -5.30 14.80
N ILE A 32 0.48 -5.82 15.76
CA ILE A 32 1.87 -5.38 15.98
C ILE A 32 2.79 -5.72 14.80
N SER A 33 2.57 -6.88 14.17
CA SER A 33 3.33 -7.30 12.98
C SER A 33 3.13 -6.35 11.79
N ASN A 34 1.98 -5.69 11.72
CA ASN A 34 1.65 -4.73 10.67
C ASN A 34 2.12 -3.31 11.05
N THR A 35 1.98 -2.92 12.32
CA THR A 35 2.32 -1.57 12.80
C THR A 35 3.77 -1.20 12.56
N ILE A 36 4.72 -2.07 12.89
CA ILE A 36 6.16 -1.77 12.77
C ILE A 36 6.55 -1.39 11.32
N PRO A 37 6.33 -2.26 10.31
CA PRO A 37 6.68 -1.92 8.93
C PRO A 37 5.81 -0.78 8.38
N PHE A 38 4.54 -0.68 8.78
CA PHE A 38 3.65 0.41 8.38
C PHE A 38 4.19 1.78 8.83
N VAL A 39 4.55 1.91 10.11
CA VAL A 39 5.08 3.17 10.66
C VAL A 39 6.42 3.51 10.01
N ILE A 40 7.35 2.56 9.93
CA ILE A 40 8.69 2.83 9.40
C ILE A 40 8.62 3.28 7.93
N MET A 41 7.95 2.52 7.06
CA MET A 41 7.86 2.89 5.65
C MET A 41 6.93 4.09 5.42
N GLY A 42 5.84 4.20 6.18
CA GLY A 42 4.95 5.36 6.15
C GLY A 42 5.69 6.65 6.51
N SER A 43 6.54 6.63 7.54
CA SER A 43 7.39 7.76 7.94
C SER A 43 8.40 8.13 6.84
N LEU A 44 9.02 7.15 6.17
CA LEU A 44 9.91 7.42 5.04
C LEU A 44 9.19 8.12 3.87
N ILE A 45 7.94 7.74 3.60
CA ILE A 45 7.11 8.40 2.58
C ILE A 45 6.72 9.81 3.05
N ALA A 46 6.29 9.96 4.31
CA ALA A 46 5.86 11.21 4.91
C ALA A 46 7.01 12.24 5.04
N ALA A 47 8.26 11.77 5.17
CA ALA A 47 9.46 12.63 5.11
C ALA A 47 9.58 13.40 3.78
N SER A 48 8.89 12.96 2.72
CA SER A 48 8.78 13.67 1.44
C SER A 48 7.50 14.51 1.30
N GLY A 49 6.76 14.71 2.39
CA GLY A 49 5.56 15.54 2.50
C GLY A 49 4.32 14.75 2.89
N LEU A 50 3.50 15.30 3.80
CA LEU A 50 2.28 14.65 4.29
C LEU A 50 1.22 14.47 3.19
N ALA A 51 1.11 15.42 2.26
CA ALA A 51 0.21 15.29 1.11
C ALA A 51 0.60 14.12 0.20
N ARG A 52 1.91 13.85 0.03
CA ARG A 52 2.40 12.69 -0.73
C ARG A 52 2.06 11.40 0.00
N TYR A 53 2.29 11.34 1.32
CA TYR A 53 1.91 10.18 2.12
C TYR A 53 0.41 9.88 2.03
N ALA A 54 -0.44 10.90 2.15
CA ALA A 54 -1.89 10.75 2.03
C ALA A 54 -2.30 10.23 0.65
N LEU A 55 -1.76 10.82 -0.43
CA LEU A 55 -2.06 10.39 -1.80
C LEU A 55 -1.61 8.94 -2.07
N VAL A 56 -0.39 8.58 -1.66
CA VAL A 56 0.14 7.22 -1.80
C VAL A 56 -0.74 6.22 -1.05
N THR A 57 -1.08 6.53 0.20
CA THR A 57 -1.94 5.68 1.03
C THR A 57 -3.31 5.51 0.40
N LEU A 58 -3.93 6.59 -0.09
CA LEU A 58 -5.25 6.55 -0.74
C LEU A 58 -5.23 5.67 -1.99
N ILE A 59 -4.23 5.83 -2.85
CA ILE A 59 -4.09 5.01 -4.07
C ILE A 59 -3.93 3.54 -3.70
N ILE A 60 -3.06 3.21 -2.75
CA ILE A 60 -2.85 1.82 -2.33
C ILE A 60 -4.12 1.24 -1.72
N THR A 61 -4.78 1.96 -0.81
CA THR A 61 -6.05 1.53 -0.20
C THR A 61 -7.11 1.24 -1.27
N ALA A 62 -7.26 2.13 -2.26
CA ALA A 62 -8.22 1.95 -3.33
C ALA A 62 -7.88 0.74 -4.22
N VAL A 63 -6.64 0.64 -4.72
CA VAL A 63 -6.22 -0.46 -5.60
C VAL A 63 -6.28 -1.81 -4.86
N ALA A 64 -5.73 -1.87 -3.65
CA ALA A 64 -5.75 -3.05 -2.80
C ALA A 64 -7.19 -3.46 -2.47
N GLY A 65 -8.01 -2.52 -2.03
CA GLY A 65 -9.37 -2.81 -1.59
C GLY A 65 -10.28 -3.24 -2.74
N VAL A 66 -10.26 -2.52 -3.87
CA VAL A 66 -11.04 -2.90 -5.06
C VAL A 66 -10.57 -4.25 -5.61
N GLY A 67 -9.26 -4.45 -5.72
CA GLY A 67 -8.71 -5.72 -6.20
C GLY A 67 -9.08 -6.90 -5.29
N THR A 68 -8.97 -6.72 -3.98
CA THR A 68 -9.38 -7.75 -2.99
C THR A 68 -10.88 -8.00 -3.04
N TRP A 69 -11.69 -6.96 -3.14
CA TRP A 69 -13.15 -7.10 -3.21
C TRP A 69 -13.60 -7.85 -4.46
N LEU A 70 -12.95 -7.61 -5.61
CA LEU A 70 -13.25 -8.30 -6.86
C LEU A 70 -12.79 -9.76 -6.88
N THR A 71 -11.60 -10.04 -6.34
CA THR A 71 -10.87 -11.30 -6.58
C THR A 71 -10.69 -12.19 -5.35
N GLY A 72 -10.95 -11.66 -4.15
CA GLY A 72 -10.84 -12.41 -2.90
C GLY A 72 -11.82 -13.61 -2.87
N PRO A 73 -11.55 -14.66 -2.10
CA PRO A 73 -12.43 -15.82 -2.01
C PRO A 73 -13.83 -15.44 -1.51
N GLY A 74 -14.89 -16.08 -2.00
CA GLY A 74 -16.24 -15.86 -1.46
C GLY A 74 -16.32 -16.26 0.01
N HIS A 75 -17.24 -15.65 0.77
CA HIS A 75 -17.45 -15.92 2.20
C HIS A 75 -16.19 -15.77 3.07
N SER A 76 -15.26 -14.92 2.64
CA SER A 76 -14.07 -14.57 3.40
C SER A 76 -14.15 -13.13 3.91
N LEU A 77 -13.34 -12.84 4.92
CA LEU A 77 -13.22 -11.52 5.51
C LEU A 77 -11.75 -11.11 5.48
N HIS A 78 -11.47 -9.98 4.84
CA HIS A 78 -10.12 -9.44 4.73
C HIS A 78 -9.97 -8.18 5.59
N LEU A 79 -8.91 -8.16 6.40
CA LEU A 79 -8.58 -7.10 7.35
C LEU A 79 -7.05 -7.04 7.50
N GLY A 80 -6.56 -5.92 8.02
CA GLY A 80 -5.15 -5.68 8.32
C GLY A 80 -4.53 -4.58 7.46
N ALA A 81 -3.55 -3.87 8.02
CA ALA A 81 -2.77 -2.88 7.29
C ALA A 81 -1.73 -3.48 6.35
N SER A 82 -1.62 -4.80 6.26
CA SER A 82 -0.61 -5.49 5.45
C SER A 82 -0.67 -5.09 3.97
N ALA A 83 -1.85 -4.89 3.40
CA ALA A 83 -1.95 -4.39 2.02
C ALA A 83 -1.26 -3.02 1.82
N LEU A 84 -1.34 -2.13 2.82
CA LEU A 84 -0.61 -0.86 2.83
C LEU A 84 0.90 -1.09 2.97
N VAL A 85 1.32 -2.03 3.82
CA VAL A 85 2.74 -2.40 3.99
C VAL A 85 3.34 -2.86 2.66
N PHE A 86 2.64 -3.72 1.91
CA PHE A 86 3.11 -4.16 0.59
C PHE A 86 3.16 -3.01 -0.41
N GLY A 87 2.15 -2.14 -0.42
CA GLY A 87 2.15 -0.97 -1.30
C GLY A 87 3.22 0.07 -0.94
N TYR A 88 3.52 0.29 0.34
CA TYR A 88 4.60 1.19 0.74
C TYR A 88 5.97 0.64 0.36
N LEU A 89 6.18 -0.66 0.54
CA LEU A 89 7.39 -1.33 0.09
C LEU A 89 7.59 -1.11 -1.41
N THR A 90 6.63 -1.50 -2.25
CA THR A 90 6.78 -1.37 -3.71
C THR A 90 6.79 0.08 -4.18
N TYR A 91 6.09 1.00 -3.49
CA TYR A 91 6.18 2.44 -3.75
C TYR A 91 7.61 2.95 -3.56
N LEU A 92 8.26 2.62 -2.43
CA LEU A 92 9.61 3.09 -2.13
C LEU A 92 10.63 2.52 -3.13
N LEU A 93 10.47 1.25 -3.53
CA LEU A 93 11.29 0.63 -4.59
C LEU A 93 11.09 1.32 -5.94
N ALA A 94 9.85 1.44 -6.38
CA ALA A 94 9.51 2.01 -7.69
C ALA A 94 9.83 3.51 -7.76
N ARG A 95 9.71 4.25 -6.66
CA ARG A 95 10.06 5.67 -6.59
C ARG A 95 11.52 5.92 -6.93
N GLY A 96 12.44 5.08 -6.44
CA GLY A 96 13.86 5.17 -6.77
C GLY A 96 14.09 5.11 -8.29
N PHE A 97 13.41 4.17 -8.94
CA PHE A 97 13.46 3.99 -10.40
C PHE A 97 12.86 5.16 -11.17
N PHE A 98 11.66 5.63 -10.80
CA PHE A 98 11.00 6.73 -11.51
C PHE A 98 11.68 8.09 -11.30
N GLU A 99 12.08 8.43 -10.07
CA GLU A 99 12.72 9.72 -9.79
C GLU A 99 14.20 9.75 -10.23
N ARG A 100 14.83 8.60 -10.49
CA ARG A 100 16.26 8.47 -10.87
C ARG A 100 17.21 9.19 -9.92
N LYS A 101 16.89 9.22 -8.63
CA LYS A 101 17.73 9.84 -7.60
C LYS A 101 18.46 8.76 -6.80
N PRO A 102 19.81 8.79 -6.74
CA PRO A 102 20.59 7.78 -6.02
C PRO A 102 20.14 7.56 -4.58
N GLY A 103 19.79 8.63 -3.84
CA GLY A 103 19.29 8.51 -2.46
C GLY A 103 17.98 7.73 -2.34
N TYR A 104 17.06 7.85 -3.30
CA TYR A 104 15.82 7.05 -3.28
C TYR A 104 16.03 5.61 -3.73
N ILE A 105 16.99 5.38 -4.63
CA ILE A 105 17.39 4.02 -5.02
C ILE A 105 18.00 3.31 -3.80
N LEU A 106 18.97 3.94 -3.13
CA LEU A 106 19.60 3.38 -1.94
C LEU A 106 18.57 3.13 -0.82
N MET A 107 17.67 4.09 -0.58
CA MET A 107 16.57 3.90 0.37
C MET A 107 15.71 2.69 0.02
N GLY A 108 15.32 2.56 -1.25
CA GLY A 108 14.57 1.41 -1.74
C GLY A 108 15.32 0.09 -1.49
N LEU A 109 16.62 0.03 -1.79
CA LEU A 109 17.44 -1.16 -1.55
C LEU A 109 17.54 -1.53 -0.06
N VAL A 110 17.71 -0.54 0.82
CA VAL A 110 17.72 -0.77 2.28
C VAL A 110 16.37 -1.31 2.74
N VAL A 111 15.27 -0.71 2.27
CA VAL A 111 13.92 -1.18 2.60
C VAL A 111 13.67 -2.58 2.04
N LEU A 112 14.14 -2.90 0.83
CA LEU A 112 14.06 -4.26 0.27
C LEU A 112 14.85 -5.26 1.11
N PHE A 113 16.04 -4.88 1.57
CA PHE A 113 16.86 -5.75 2.39
C PHE A 113 16.20 -6.06 3.75
N LEU A 114 15.65 -5.03 4.41
CA LEU A 114 15.05 -5.17 5.74
C LEU A 114 13.65 -5.79 5.70
N TYR A 115 12.85 -5.46 4.69
CA TYR A 115 11.42 -5.82 4.63
C TYR A 115 11.04 -6.68 3.43
N GLY A 116 11.95 -6.98 2.51
CA GLY A 116 11.66 -7.75 1.29
C GLY A 116 11.06 -9.13 1.57
N GLY A 117 11.34 -9.71 2.75
CA GLY A 117 10.71 -10.95 3.21
C GLY A 117 9.18 -10.89 3.24
N VAL A 118 8.56 -9.72 3.40
CA VAL A 118 7.09 -9.62 3.34
C VAL A 118 6.53 -10.02 1.98
N LEU A 119 7.30 -9.87 0.89
CA LEU A 119 6.84 -10.18 -0.46
C LEU A 119 6.42 -11.65 -0.63
N TRP A 120 6.93 -12.57 0.21
CA TRP A 120 6.46 -13.96 0.22
C TRP A 120 4.97 -14.10 0.56
N GLY A 121 4.37 -13.11 1.21
CA GLY A 121 2.95 -13.10 1.54
C GLY A 121 2.02 -12.89 0.34
N VAL A 122 2.53 -12.63 -0.87
CA VAL A 122 1.71 -12.68 -2.11
C VAL A 122 1.34 -14.09 -2.53
N LEU A 123 2.01 -15.11 -1.97
CA LEU A 123 1.73 -16.50 -2.32
C LEU A 123 0.41 -16.96 -1.69
N PRO A 124 -0.44 -17.72 -2.42
CA PRO A 124 -1.69 -18.24 -1.87
C PRO A 124 -1.46 -19.10 -0.64
N ARG A 125 -2.01 -18.66 0.50
CA ARG A 125 -1.95 -19.39 1.78
C ARG A 125 -3.27 -19.23 2.55
N PRO A 126 -3.78 -20.29 3.20
CA PRO A 126 -4.94 -20.19 4.07
C PRO A 126 -4.73 -19.16 5.18
N GLY A 127 -5.78 -18.40 5.50
CA GLY A 127 -5.74 -17.36 6.54
C GLY A 127 -4.97 -16.09 6.15
N ILE A 128 -4.40 -16.01 4.94
CA ILE A 128 -3.66 -14.84 4.45
C ILE A 128 -4.43 -14.16 3.33
N SER A 129 -4.58 -12.83 3.45
CA SER A 129 -5.15 -11.95 2.43
C SER A 129 -4.18 -11.72 1.26
N TRP A 130 -3.76 -12.80 0.60
CA TRP A 130 -2.70 -12.74 -0.41
C TRP A 130 -3.11 -11.92 -1.64
N GLN A 131 -4.39 -11.94 -2.05
CA GLN A 131 -4.88 -11.02 -3.10
C GLN A 131 -4.71 -9.57 -2.67
N GLY A 132 -5.04 -9.23 -1.42
CA GLY A 132 -4.82 -7.90 -0.89
C GLY A 132 -3.36 -7.49 -0.88
N HIS A 133 -2.44 -8.43 -0.64
CA HIS A 133 -1.01 -8.18 -0.76
C HIS A 133 -0.57 -7.93 -2.22
N VAL A 134 -1.07 -8.71 -3.19
CA VAL A 134 -0.80 -8.52 -4.61
C VAL A 134 -1.30 -7.14 -5.08
N PHE A 135 -2.55 -6.81 -4.79
CA PHE A 135 -3.12 -5.52 -5.20
C PHE A 135 -2.56 -4.34 -4.39
N GLY A 136 -2.14 -4.55 -3.14
CA GLY A 136 -1.37 -3.58 -2.37
C GLY A 136 -0.04 -3.26 -3.04
N ALA A 137 0.75 -4.30 -3.38
CA ALA A 137 2.00 -4.17 -4.11
C ALA A 137 1.82 -3.45 -5.46
N LEU A 138 0.78 -3.81 -6.22
CA LEU A 138 0.44 -3.11 -7.46
C LEU A 138 0.08 -1.64 -7.21
N GLY A 139 -0.72 -1.36 -6.20
CA GLY A 139 -1.10 -0.01 -5.79
C GLY A 139 0.11 0.87 -5.47
N GLY A 140 1.15 0.31 -4.86
CA GLY A 140 2.41 1.03 -4.60
C GLY A 140 3.14 1.46 -5.87
N VAL A 141 3.22 0.57 -6.87
CA VAL A 141 3.83 0.89 -8.18
C VAL A 141 3.01 1.94 -8.91
N VAL A 142 1.68 1.79 -8.91
CA VAL A 142 0.75 2.78 -9.49
C VAL A 142 0.93 4.14 -8.81
N ALA A 143 0.96 4.19 -7.48
CA ALA A 143 1.17 5.42 -6.72
C ALA A 143 2.51 6.08 -7.07
N ALA A 144 3.59 5.30 -7.21
CA ALA A 144 4.89 5.84 -7.60
C ALA A 144 4.86 6.48 -8.99
N ARG A 145 4.18 5.85 -9.95
CA ARG A 145 4.01 6.38 -11.31
C ARG A 145 3.18 7.66 -11.35
N VAL A 146 2.05 7.70 -10.62
CA VAL A 146 1.14 8.85 -10.55
C VAL A 146 1.83 10.04 -9.90
N VAL A 147 2.43 9.85 -8.72
CA VAL A 147 3.13 10.91 -7.99
C VAL A 147 4.30 11.47 -8.80
N HIS A 148 5.02 10.62 -9.53
CA HIS A 148 6.08 11.07 -10.43
C HIS A 148 5.52 11.92 -11.58
N ALA A 149 4.43 11.49 -12.22
CA ALA A 149 3.80 12.23 -13.32
C ALA A 149 3.35 13.63 -12.88
N GLU A 150 2.68 13.73 -11.73
CA GLU A 150 2.26 15.02 -11.17
C GLU A 150 3.45 15.94 -10.89
N ALA A 151 4.55 15.39 -10.36
CA ALA A 151 5.75 16.17 -10.07
C ALA A 151 6.38 16.74 -11.36
N VAL A 152 6.37 15.98 -12.46
CA VAL A 152 6.85 16.43 -13.78
C VAL A 152 5.94 17.53 -14.33
N ALA A 153 4.62 17.31 -14.34
CA ALA A 153 3.66 18.29 -14.84
C ALA A 153 3.75 19.64 -14.09
N ARG A 154 3.86 19.62 -12.75
CA ARG A 154 4.03 20.83 -11.94
C ARG A 154 5.33 21.59 -12.26
N ARG A 155 6.42 20.88 -12.58
CA ARG A 155 7.69 21.53 -12.98
C ARG A 155 7.57 22.21 -14.34
N GLN A 156 6.94 21.56 -15.31
CA GLN A 156 6.71 22.13 -16.65
C GLN A 156 5.81 23.37 -16.58
N ALA A 157 4.72 23.31 -15.82
CA ALA A 157 3.82 24.46 -15.63
C ALA A 157 4.55 25.67 -15.04
N ARG A 158 5.42 25.47 -14.04
CA ARG A 158 6.23 26.55 -13.44
C ARG A 158 7.22 27.17 -14.42
N ALA A 159 7.85 26.35 -15.26
CA ALA A 159 8.78 26.82 -16.27
C ALA A 159 8.09 27.64 -17.38
N ALA A 160 6.82 27.35 -17.68
CA ALA A 160 6.04 28.10 -18.68
C ALA A 160 5.52 29.45 -18.17
N THR A 161 5.53 29.68 -16.84
CA THR A 161 5.09 30.93 -16.21
C THR A 161 6.25 31.86 -15.83
N MET A 162 7.50 31.45 -16.07
CA MET A 162 8.72 32.24 -15.89
C MET A 162 9.14 32.85 -17.22
#